data_AF-A0AAD9KL61-F1
#
_entry.id   AF-A0AAD9KL61-F1
#
_cell.length_a   1.000
_cell.length_b   1.000
_cell.length_c   1.000
_cell.angle_alpha   90.00
_cell.angle_beta   90.00
_cell.angle_gamma   90.00
#
_symmetry.space_group_name_H-M   'P 1'
#
loop_
_entity.id
_entity.type
_entity.pdbx_description
1 polymer ?
#
loop_
_entity_poly.entity_id
_entity_poly.type
_entity_poly.pdbx_seq_one_letter_code
_entity_poly.pdbx_strand_id
1 'polypeptide(L)'
;MQRLRRYDLKLEFKPEKYLIVADTLSRAFDRSVKKSNTEEEIKAHTDMIRQNAQVSDPMWEKIATHTKDDEELKDVLNAVHFGWESDHAQSLKPYYHFRGDITEIDGVLVKGPKVIIPKTLQGDMLKKIHEGHLGIEKCQARARQVMYWPNINNDIENHIGRCGTCQKHRYKQAKEPMGQHEIPEKPWRKLARSRLIHAVWQELLDGCRLYIKLPRSGQIRRSVVHKHHKSHEIHHGKTRSSFCGCVR
;
A
#
# COMPACT_ATOMS: atom_id res chain seq x y z
N MET A 1 11.80 -16.93 -12.17
CA MET A 1 12.11 -18.36 -11.98
C MET A 1 12.95 -18.51 -10.73
N GLN A 2 12.37 -18.98 -9.62
CA GLN A 2 13.15 -19.32 -8.42
C GLN A 2 13.70 -20.73 -8.55
N ARG A 3 14.97 -20.90 -8.18
CA ARG A 3 15.79 -22.10 -8.42
C ARG A 3 15.96 -22.82 -7.08
N LEU A 4 15.09 -23.79 -6.79
CA LEU A 4 15.23 -24.72 -5.65
C LEU A 4 16.40 -25.68 -5.94
N ARG A 5 17.63 -25.32 -5.52
CA ARG A 5 18.84 -26.13 -5.75
C ARG A 5 19.35 -26.83 -4.49
N ARG A 6 18.61 -27.82 -3.97
CA ARG A 6 19.18 -28.75 -2.97
C ARG A 6 18.96 -30.23 -3.28
N TYR A 7 18.11 -30.55 -4.27
CA TYR A 7 17.80 -31.93 -4.61
C TYR A 7 17.68 -32.08 -6.13
N ASP A 8 18.31 -33.12 -6.67
CA ASP A 8 18.07 -33.58 -8.04
C ASP A 8 16.82 -34.48 -8.02
N LEU A 9 15.67 -33.86 -8.26
CA LEU A 9 14.40 -34.57 -8.28
C LEU A 9 14.21 -35.25 -9.65
N LYS A 10 14.09 -36.58 -9.64
CA LYS A 10 13.56 -37.33 -10.77
C LYS A 10 12.06 -37.51 -10.59
N LEU A 11 11.28 -36.81 -11.40
CA LEU A 11 9.82 -36.95 -11.46
C LEU A 11 9.47 -38.08 -12.43
N GLU A 12 8.90 -39.15 -11.91
CA GLU A 12 8.30 -40.22 -12.71
C GLU A 12 6.78 -40.21 -12.54
N PHE A 13 6.05 -40.14 -13.66
CA PHE A 13 4.60 -40.22 -13.64
C PHE A 13 4.15 -41.65 -13.30
N LYS A 14 3.32 -41.78 -12.26
CA LYS A 14 2.66 -43.03 -11.90
C LYS A 14 1.15 -42.87 -12.10
N PRO A 15 0.51 -43.68 -12.96
CA PRO A 15 -0.93 -43.68 -13.12
C PRO A 15 -1.64 -43.96 -11.79
N GLU A 16 -2.78 -43.31 -11.57
CA GLU A 16 -3.55 -43.31 -10.32
C GLU A 16 -3.82 -44.72 -9.77
N LYS A 17 -4.08 -45.70 -10.64
CA LYS A 17 -4.29 -47.11 -10.25
C LYS A 17 -3.10 -47.77 -9.53
N TYR A 18 -1.90 -47.19 -9.64
CA TYR A 18 -0.68 -47.65 -8.97
C TYR A 18 -0.26 -46.73 -7.81
N LEU A 19 -1.02 -45.67 -7.54
CA LEU A 19 -0.74 -44.69 -6.49
C LEU A 19 -1.34 -45.12 -5.13
N ILE A 20 -1.08 -46.37 -4.73
CA ILE A 20 -1.70 -47.02 -3.56
C ILE A 20 -1.29 -46.32 -2.24
N VAL A 21 -0.13 -45.67 -2.22
CA VAL A 21 0.51 -45.16 -1.00
C VAL A 21 0.05 -43.74 -0.64
N ALA A 22 -0.31 -42.91 -1.62
CA ALA A 22 -0.51 -41.47 -1.39
C ALA A 22 -1.68 -41.15 -0.45
N ASP A 23 -2.79 -41.89 -0.55
CA ASP A 23 -3.96 -41.69 0.32
C ASP A 23 -3.82 -42.41 1.68
N THR A 24 -2.91 -43.38 1.79
CA THR A 24 -2.67 -44.09 3.06
C THR A 24 -1.86 -43.28 4.06
N LEU A 25 -0.95 -42.40 3.64
CA LEU A 25 -0.14 -41.62 4.61
C LEU A 25 -0.91 -40.44 5.22
N SER A 26 -1.89 -39.87 4.54
CA SER A 26 -2.76 -38.85 5.14
C SER A 26 -3.81 -39.44 6.09
N ARG A 27 -4.11 -40.74 5.99
CA ARG A 27 -5.20 -41.42 6.70
C ARG A 27 -4.77 -42.54 7.64
N ALA A 28 -3.53 -43.02 7.56
CA ALA A 28 -2.95 -43.99 8.49
C ALA A 28 -2.58 -43.28 9.79
N PHE A 29 -3.61 -42.98 10.59
CA PHE A 29 -3.44 -42.58 11.96
C PHE A 29 -2.81 -43.73 12.74
N ASP A 30 -1.59 -43.53 13.24
CA ASP A 30 -0.93 -44.49 14.12
C ASP A 30 -1.66 -44.53 15.46
N ARG A 31 -2.39 -45.63 15.70
CA ARG A 31 -3.13 -45.87 16.95
C ARG A 31 -2.22 -45.95 18.18
N SER A 32 -0.90 -46.12 18.00
CA SER A 32 0.08 -46.18 19.08
C SER A 32 0.52 -44.81 19.59
N VAL A 33 0.22 -43.72 18.84
CA VAL A 33 0.44 -42.35 19.27
C VAL A 33 -0.54 -42.03 20.40
N LYS A 34 -0.08 -42.26 21.64
CA LYS A 34 -0.74 -41.80 22.87
C LYS A 34 -0.96 -40.29 22.75
N LYS A 35 -2.19 -39.84 23.04
CA LYS A 35 -2.67 -38.45 23.13
C LYS A 35 -1.74 -37.43 22.46
N SER A 36 -2.14 -37.00 21.26
CA SER A 36 -1.53 -35.89 20.53
C SER A 36 -1.12 -34.78 21.50
N ASN A 37 0.09 -34.26 21.28
CA ASN A 37 0.69 -33.19 22.05
C ASN A 37 0.01 -31.84 21.75
N THR A 38 -1.31 -31.86 21.61
CA THR A 38 -2.16 -30.80 21.09
C THR A 38 -1.98 -29.52 21.88
N GLU A 39 -1.81 -29.62 23.19
CA GLU A 39 -1.53 -28.48 24.05
C GLU A 39 -0.17 -27.85 23.74
N GLU A 40 0.88 -28.65 23.51
CA GLU A 40 2.19 -28.13 23.12
C GLU A 40 2.19 -27.57 21.69
N GLU A 41 1.43 -28.17 20.76
CA GLU A 41 1.25 -27.66 19.40
C GLU A 41 0.48 -26.33 19.38
N ILE A 42 -0.60 -26.22 20.15
CA ILE A 42 -1.36 -24.97 20.34
C ILE A 42 -0.46 -23.92 20.97
N LYS A 43 0.29 -24.28 22.01
CA LYS A 43 1.23 -23.36 22.68
C LYS A 43 2.32 -22.87 21.73
N ALA A 44 2.92 -23.77 20.95
CA ALA A 44 3.92 -23.38 19.95
C ALA A 44 3.32 -22.43 18.89
N HIS A 45 2.06 -22.63 18.52
CA HIS A 45 1.35 -21.74 17.60
C HIS A 45 1.09 -20.36 18.20
N THR A 46 0.60 -20.28 19.44
CA THR A 46 0.37 -19.01 20.14
C THR A 46 1.68 -18.26 20.39
N ASP A 47 2.74 -18.98 20.75
CA ASP A 47 4.08 -18.41 20.94
C ASP A 47 4.63 -17.85 19.62
N MET A 48 4.40 -18.54 18.49
CA MET A 48 4.76 -18.03 17.17
C MET A 48 4.00 -16.75 16.82
N ILE A 49 2.69 -16.66 17.10
CA ILE A 49 1.92 -15.43 16.88
C ILE A 49 2.46 -14.30 17.75
N ARG A 50 2.73 -14.57 19.03
CA ARG A 50 3.27 -13.59 19.98
C ARG A 50 4.65 -13.08 19.56
N GLN A 51 5.54 -13.94 19.08
CA GLN A 51 6.86 -13.55 18.57
C GLN A 51 6.78 -12.74 17.26
N ASN A 52 5.78 -13.02 16.42
CA ASN A 52 5.56 -12.30 15.17
C ASN A 52 4.83 -10.96 15.37
N ALA A 53 4.01 -10.84 16.40
CA ALA A 53 3.49 -9.57 16.86
C ALA A 53 4.68 -8.74 17.36
N GLN A 54 5.08 -7.71 16.61
CA GLN A 54 6.24 -6.86 16.92
C GLN A 54 6.00 -5.99 18.17
N VAL A 55 5.69 -6.60 19.29
CA VAL A 55 5.24 -6.03 20.56
C VAL A 55 6.10 -6.65 21.66
N SER A 56 6.68 -5.83 22.52
CA SER A 56 7.48 -6.32 23.64
C SER A 56 6.62 -6.92 24.75
N ASP A 57 7.14 -7.89 25.49
CA ASP A 57 6.45 -8.52 26.64
C ASP A 57 5.84 -7.51 27.64
N PRO A 58 6.54 -6.46 28.11
CA PRO A 58 5.93 -5.50 29.04
C PRO A 58 4.83 -4.65 28.39
N MET A 59 4.81 -4.52 27.06
CA MET A 59 3.70 -3.89 26.36
C MET A 59 2.52 -4.84 26.25
N TRP A 60 2.78 -6.14 26.04
CA TRP A 60 1.76 -7.18 25.98
C TRP A 60 0.94 -7.23 27.27
N GLU A 61 1.63 -7.29 28.41
CA GLU A 61 0.99 -7.28 29.73
C GLU A 61 0.13 -6.03 29.94
N LYS A 62 0.62 -4.84 29.52
CA LYS A 62 -0.14 -3.59 29.58
C LYS A 62 -1.39 -3.63 28.70
N ILE A 63 -1.30 -4.20 27.51
CA ILE A 63 -2.46 -4.36 26.63
C ILE A 63 -3.47 -5.31 27.29
N ALA A 64 -3.02 -6.42 27.88
CA ALA A 64 -3.88 -7.37 28.57
C ALA A 64 -4.62 -6.70 29.75
N THR A 65 -3.94 -5.89 30.56
CA THR A 65 -4.58 -5.17 31.68
C THR A 65 -5.61 -4.17 31.18
N HIS A 66 -5.28 -3.36 30.17
CA HIS A 66 -6.22 -2.37 29.62
C HIS A 66 -7.38 -3.00 28.84
N THR A 67 -7.18 -4.17 28.23
CA THR A 67 -8.25 -4.95 27.58
C THR A 67 -9.27 -5.42 28.61
N LYS A 68 -8.83 -5.77 29.83
CA LYS A 68 -9.71 -6.09 30.96
C LYS A 68 -10.40 -4.88 31.57
N ASP A 69 -10.05 -3.66 31.19
CA ASP A 69 -10.75 -2.45 31.65
C ASP A 69 -11.74 -1.93 30.59
N ASP A 70 -11.43 -2.11 29.31
CA ASP A 70 -12.21 -1.63 28.17
C ASP A 70 -13.54 -2.40 28.00
N GLU A 71 -14.67 -1.70 28.15
CA GLU A 71 -16.01 -2.28 28.04
C GLU A 71 -16.28 -2.91 26.67
N GLU A 72 -15.84 -2.28 25.58
CA GLU A 72 -16.09 -2.81 24.23
C GLU A 72 -15.26 -4.08 23.97
N LEU A 73 -14.01 -4.11 24.43
CA LEU A 73 -13.17 -5.28 24.25
C LEU A 73 -13.54 -6.42 25.19
N LYS A 74 -14.11 -6.15 26.37
CA LYS A 74 -14.71 -7.18 27.23
C LYS A 74 -15.85 -7.90 26.53
N ASP A 75 -16.74 -7.15 25.88
CA ASP A 75 -17.83 -7.74 25.11
C ASP A 75 -17.29 -8.64 23.99
N VAL A 76 -16.27 -8.17 23.27
CA VAL A 76 -15.61 -8.95 22.21
C VAL A 76 -14.94 -10.20 22.78
N LEU A 77 -14.25 -10.09 23.92
CA LEU A 77 -13.63 -11.22 24.61
C LEU A 77 -14.67 -12.28 24.99
N ASN A 78 -15.79 -11.85 25.58
CA ASN A 78 -16.90 -12.73 25.92
C ASN A 78 -17.50 -13.39 24.67
N ALA A 79 -17.67 -12.65 23.57
CA ALA A 79 -18.16 -13.20 22.31
C ALA A 79 -17.18 -14.21 21.68
N VAL A 80 -15.87 -14.05 21.88
CA VAL A 80 -14.87 -15.03 21.45
C VAL A 80 -14.96 -16.33 22.26
N HIS A 81 -15.19 -16.25 23.57
CA HIS A 81 -15.28 -17.44 24.43
C HIS A 81 -16.64 -18.16 24.36
N PHE A 82 -17.75 -17.43 24.33
CA PHE A 82 -19.10 -17.99 24.43
C PHE A 82 -19.85 -18.02 23.08
N GLY A 83 -19.28 -17.42 22.05
CA GLY A 83 -19.88 -17.32 20.72
C GLY A 83 -20.48 -15.96 20.44
N TRP A 84 -20.64 -15.66 19.15
CA TRP A 84 -21.17 -14.40 18.65
C TRP A 84 -22.69 -14.53 18.45
N GLU A 85 -23.48 -14.23 19.48
CA GLU A 85 -24.95 -14.29 19.44
C GLU A 85 -25.55 -13.33 18.41
N SER A 86 -26.65 -13.70 17.76
CA SER A 86 -27.23 -12.97 16.62
C SER A 86 -27.72 -11.54 16.90
N ASP A 87 -28.05 -11.19 18.15
CA ASP A 87 -28.47 -9.85 18.55
C ASP A 87 -27.29 -9.04 19.10
N HIS A 88 -26.41 -8.64 18.18
CA HIS A 88 -25.13 -8.03 18.54
C HIS A 88 -25.31 -6.69 19.24
N ALA A 89 -24.75 -6.57 20.45
CA ALA A 89 -24.54 -5.30 21.10
C ALA A 89 -23.85 -4.30 20.16
N GLN A 90 -24.16 -3.01 20.30
CA GLN A 90 -23.63 -1.95 19.43
C GLN A 90 -22.08 -1.94 19.40
N SER A 91 -21.45 -2.35 20.50
CA SER A 91 -19.99 -2.52 20.68
C SER A 91 -19.39 -3.63 19.79
N LEU A 92 -20.14 -4.69 19.48
CA LEU A 92 -19.68 -5.85 18.72
C LEU A 92 -19.77 -5.67 17.20
N LYS A 93 -20.68 -4.80 16.73
CA LYS A 93 -20.91 -4.56 15.29
C LYS A 93 -19.64 -4.27 14.49
N PRO A 94 -18.69 -3.43 14.97
CA PRO A 94 -17.45 -3.15 14.23
C PRO A 94 -16.55 -4.37 14.05
N TYR A 95 -16.67 -5.39 14.91
CA TYR A 95 -15.82 -6.58 14.93
C TYR A 95 -16.46 -7.79 14.24
N TYR A 96 -17.79 -7.80 14.11
CA TYR A 96 -18.56 -8.95 13.61
C TYR A 96 -18.14 -9.45 12.21
N HIS A 97 -17.78 -8.52 11.31
CA HIS A 97 -17.41 -8.84 9.92
C HIS A 97 -16.16 -9.71 9.80
N PHE A 98 -15.28 -9.69 10.80
CA PHE A 98 -14.03 -10.45 10.82
C PHE A 98 -13.88 -11.27 12.10
N ARG A 99 -14.99 -11.59 12.77
CA ARG A 99 -15.02 -12.36 14.02
C ARG A 99 -14.23 -13.67 13.96
N GLY A 100 -14.22 -14.34 12.80
CA GLY A 100 -13.47 -15.59 12.59
C GLY A 100 -11.96 -15.41 12.56
N ASP A 101 -11.47 -14.18 12.37
CA ASP A 101 -10.05 -13.83 12.39
C ASP A 101 -9.60 -13.35 13.78
N ILE A 102 -10.52 -13.23 14.75
CA ILE A 102 -10.22 -12.73 16.11
C ILE A 102 -9.93 -13.92 17.01
N THR A 103 -8.77 -13.88 17.65
CA THR A 103 -8.31 -14.87 18.63
C THR A 103 -7.84 -14.18 19.90
N GLU A 104 -8.00 -14.86 21.03
CA GLU A 104 -7.50 -14.42 22.32
C GLU A 104 -6.20 -15.16 22.65
N ILE A 105 -5.17 -14.41 23.08
CA ILE A 105 -3.86 -14.95 23.47
C ILE A 105 -3.42 -14.21 24.75
N ASP A 106 -3.30 -14.93 25.87
CA ASP A 106 -2.86 -14.40 27.17
C ASP A 106 -3.62 -13.12 27.62
N GLY A 107 -4.92 -13.05 27.37
CA GLY A 107 -5.78 -11.90 27.69
C GLY A 107 -5.70 -10.75 26.68
N VAL A 108 -5.04 -10.94 25.54
CA VAL A 108 -4.94 -9.95 24.46
C VAL A 108 -5.71 -10.44 23.23
N LEU A 109 -6.55 -9.57 22.68
CA LEU A 109 -7.26 -9.85 21.43
C LEU A 109 -6.35 -9.57 20.23
N VAL A 110 -6.29 -10.51 19.30
CA VAL A 110 -5.47 -10.45 18.09
C VAL A 110 -6.34 -10.74 16.88
N LYS A 111 -6.18 -9.94 15.81
CA LYS A 111 -6.80 -10.13 14.50
C LYS A 111 -5.75 -10.63 13.50
N GLY A 112 -5.72 -11.93 13.24
CA GLY A 112 -4.63 -12.56 12.49
C GLY A 112 -3.26 -12.25 13.12
N PRO A 113 -2.35 -11.50 12.48
CA PRO A 113 -1.07 -11.10 13.08
C PRO A 113 -1.10 -9.76 13.84
N LYS A 114 -2.25 -9.07 13.91
CA LYS A 114 -2.33 -7.68 14.41
C LYS A 114 -2.98 -7.63 15.79
N VAL A 115 -2.36 -6.92 16.72
CA VAL A 115 -2.92 -6.77 18.07
C VAL A 115 -4.05 -5.74 18.08
N ILE A 116 -5.17 -6.08 18.71
CA ILE A 116 -6.28 -5.14 18.92
C ILE A 116 -5.96 -4.26 20.12
N ILE A 117 -5.96 -2.94 19.91
CA ILE A 117 -5.51 -1.98 20.94
C ILE A 117 -6.72 -1.37 21.68
N PRO A 118 -6.76 -1.45 23.04
CA PRO A 118 -7.81 -0.83 23.85
C PRO A 118 -7.79 0.69 23.73
N LYS A 119 -8.97 1.32 23.90
CA LYS A 119 -9.16 2.77 23.70
C LYS A 119 -8.17 3.64 24.47
N THR A 120 -7.85 3.24 25.70
CA THR A 120 -6.92 3.94 26.58
C THR A 120 -5.51 4.05 25.99
N LEU A 121 -5.05 3.03 25.26
CA LEU A 121 -3.70 2.96 24.69
C LEU A 121 -3.60 3.52 23.26
N GLN A 122 -4.73 3.72 22.57
CA GLN A 122 -4.75 4.20 21.17
C GLN A 122 -4.00 5.54 21.02
N GLY A 123 -4.17 6.48 21.95
CA GLY A 123 -3.48 7.78 21.91
C GLY A 123 -1.95 7.67 21.96
N ASP A 124 -1.42 6.75 22.78
CA ASP A 124 0.02 6.53 22.87
C ASP A 124 0.56 5.75 21.68
N MET A 125 -0.21 4.81 21.13
CA MET A 125 0.16 4.12 19.89
C MET A 125 0.22 5.08 18.70
N LEU A 126 -0.74 6.01 18.60
CA LEU A 126 -0.74 7.06 17.58
C LEU A 126 0.51 7.94 17.64
N LYS A 127 0.94 8.33 18.85
CA LYS A 127 2.19 9.09 19.04
C LYS A 127 3.41 8.29 18.57
N LYS A 128 3.48 6.99 18.90
CA LYS A 128 4.60 6.11 18.51
C LYS A 128 4.71 5.92 17.00
N ILE A 129 3.59 5.66 16.30
CA ILE A 129 3.66 5.51 14.84
C ILE A 129 3.97 6.82 14.12
N HIS A 130 3.60 7.95 14.73
CA HIS A 130 3.87 9.28 14.22
C HIS A 130 5.27 9.80 14.56
N GLU A 131 6.04 9.07 15.36
CA GLU A 131 7.41 9.42 15.72
C GLU A 131 8.26 9.68 14.45
N GLY A 132 9.03 10.76 14.47
CA GLY A 132 9.76 11.24 13.30
C GLY A 132 8.91 11.98 12.25
N HIS A 133 7.66 12.35 12.58
CA HIS A 133 6.75 13.14 11.74
C HIS A 133 6.49 12.53 10.37
N LEU A 134 6.29 11.21 10.34
CA LEU A 134 5.98 10.49 9.11
C LEU A 134 4.62 10.91 8.54
N GLY A 135 4.55 10.91 7.20
CA GLY A 135 3.31 11.18 6.48
C GLY A 135 2.25 10.11 6.72
N ILE A 136 1.00 10.47 6.43
CA ILE A 136 -0.20 9.66 6.67
C ILE A 136 -0.04 8.24 6.11
N GLU A 137 0.37 8.09 4.85
CA GLU A 137 0.52 6.78 4.21
C GLU A 137 1.51 5.87 4.93
N LYS A 138 2.64 6.41 5.40
CA LYS A 138 3.67 5.66 6.13
C LYS A 138 3.16 5.23 7.51
N CYS A 139 2.46 6.12 8.22
CA CYS A 139 1.85 5.80 9.51
C CYS A 139 0.77 4.71 9.36
N GLN A 140 -0.09 4.82 8.34
CA GLN A 140 -1.09 3.80 8.04
C GLN A 140 -0.44 2.46 7.65
N ALA A 141 0.62 2.47 6.85
CA ALA A 141 1.34 1.25 6.48
C ALA A 141 1.95 0.54 7.71
N ARG A 142 2.57 1.28 8.64
CA ARG A 142 3.09 0.74 9.90
C ARG A 142 1.98 0.16 10.78
N ALA A 143 0.90 0.92 10.97
CA ALA A 143 -0.23 0.47 11.77
C ALA A 143 -0.81 -0.84 11.23
N ARG A 144 -1.00 -0.93 9.90
CA ARG A 144 -1.53 -2.13 9.22
C ARG A 144 -0.68 -3.39 9.43
N GLN A 145 0.59 -3.28 9.82
CA GLN A 145 1.45 -4.43 10.05
C GLN A 145 1.31 -4.99 11.47
N VAL A 146 1.10 -4.13 12.47
CA VAL A 146 1.27 -4.52 13.89
C VAL A 146 -0.02 -4.43 14.70
N MET A 147 -0.93 -3.50 14.38
CA MET A 147 -2.05 -3.16 15.26
C MET A 147 -3.35 -2.86 14.53
N TYR A 148 -4.45 -2.95 15.26
CA TYR A 148 -5.79 -2.71 14.73
C TYR A 148 -6.73 -2.15 15.80
N TRP A 149 -7.65 -1.27 15.39
CA TRP A 149 -8.90 -0.95 16.06
C TRP A 149 -9.88 -0.37 15.02
N PRO A 150 -11.19 -0.31 15.30
CA PRO A 150 -12.16 0.30 14.39
C PRO A 150 -11.78 1.76 14.08
N ASN A 151 -11.83 2.16 12.81
CA ASN A 151 -11.52 3.53 12.35
C ASN A 151 -10.09 4.05 12.58
N ILE A 152 -9.12 3.16 12.83
CA ILE A 152 -7.69 3.50 12.99
C ILE A 152 -7.13 4.47 11.95
N ASN A 153 -7.49 4.34 10.67
CA ASN A 153 -6.97 5.23 9.61
C ASN A 153 -7.43 6.68 9.81
N ASN A 154 -8.68 6.88 10.21
CA ASN A 154 -9.24 8.20 10.48
C ASN A 154 -8.57 8.82 11.71
N ASP A 155 -8.31 8.03 12.75
CA ASP A 155 -7.61 8.51 13.94
C ASP A 155 -6.16 8.92 13.65
N ILE A 156 -5.48 8.16 12.78
CA ILE A 156 -4.14 8.50 12.27
C ILE A 156 -4.18 9.84 11.52
N GLU A 157 -5.12 10.01 10.60
CA GLU A 157 -5.27 11.24 9.83
C GLU A 157 -5.57 12.44 10.73
N ASN A 158 -6.47 12.27 11.70
CA ASN A 158 -6.80 13.31 12.68
C ASN A 158 -5.62 13.67 13.58
N HIS A 159 -4.85 12.67 14.04
CA HIS A 159 -3.66 12.89 14.86
C HIS A 159 -2.59 13.69 14.12
N ILE A 160 -2.28 13.29 12.87
CA ILE A 160 -1.30 13.97 12.01
C ILE A 160 -1.82 15.35 11.59
N GLY A 161 -3.12 15.47 11.33
CA GLY A 161 -3.80 16.73 11.02
C GLY A 161 -3.66 17.78 12.12
N ARG A 162 -3.65 17.36 13.39
CA ARG A 162 -3.47 18.22 14.57
C ARG A 162 -2.00 18.46 14.93
N CYS A 163 -1.05 17.79 14.27
CA CYS A 163 0.37 17.93 14.58
C CYS A 163 0.94 19.26 14.06
N GLY A 164 1.34 20.15 14.97
CA GLY A 164 1.87 21.48 14.64
C GLY A 164 3.10 21.45 13.73
N THR A 165 4.04 20.52 13.96
CA THR A 165 5.23 20.35 13.12
C THR A 165 4.85 19.94 11.70
N CYS A 166 3.96 18.95 11.55
CA CYS A 166 3.50 18.50 10.24
C CYS A 166 2.74 19.60 9.51
N GLN A 167 1.88 20.36 10.19
CA GLN A 167 1.18 21.50 9.56
C GLN A 167 2.14 22.62 9.14
N LYS A 168 3.21 22.87 9.91
CA LYS A 168 4.24 23.87 9.57
C LYS A 168 5.02 23.49 8.30
N HIS A 169 5.38 22.22 8.16
CA HIS A 169 6.17 21.71 7.04
C HIS A 169 5.34 21.13 5.88
N ARG A 170 4.00 21.16 5.98
CA ARG A 170 3.11 20.69 4.92
C ARG A 170 3.36 21.50 3.66
N TYR A 171 3.47 20.81 2.52
CA TYR A 171 3.58 21.47 1.22
C TYR A 171 2.29 22.28 0.95
N LYS A 172 2.43 23.60 0.86
CA LYS A 172 1.31 24.54 0.72
C LYS A 172 1.00 24.95 -0.72
N GLN A 173 1.80 24.54 -1.70
CA GLN A 173 1.56 24.99 -3.06
C GLN A 173 0.47 24.13 -3.70
N ALA A 174 -0.69 24.75 -3.93
CA ALA A 174 -1.63 24.23 -4.91
C ALA A 174 -0.89 24.15 -6.25
N LYS A 175 -1.03 23.03 -6.97
CA LYS A 175 -0.57 22.98 -8.36
C LYS A 175 -1.28 24.11 -9.09
N GLU A 176 -0.52 25.03 -9.69
CA GLU A 176 -1.12 26.05 -10.53
C GLU A 176 -1.99 25.35 -11.58
N PRO A 177 -3.26 25.78 -11.75
CA PRO A 177 -4.10 25.21 -12.79
C PRO A 177 -3.38 25.34 -14.13
N MET A 178 -3.39 24.27 -14.93
CA MET A 178 -2.76 24.29 -16.24
C MET A 178 -3.43 25.39 -17.09
N GLY A 179 -2.72 26.49 -17.30
CA GLY A 179 -3.15 27.54 -18.22
C GLY A 179 -3.10 27.02 -19.64
N GLN A 180 -4.24 27.03 -20.34
CA GLN A 180 -4.25 26.79 -21.78
C GLN A 180 -3.71 28.02 -22.50
N HIS A 181 -2.76 27.81 -23.41
CA HIS A 181 -2.30 28.89 -24.29
C HIS A 181 -3.33 29.16 -25.38
N GLU A 182 -3.51 30.44 -25.73
CA GLU A 182 -4.34 30.83 -26.88
C GLU A 182 -3.86 30.13 -28.16
N ILE A 183 -4.81 29.50 -28.85
CA ILE A 183 -4.60 28.87 -30.15
C ILE A 183 -4.31 29.98 -31.18
N PRO A 184 -3.20 29.91 -31.93
CA PRO A 184 -2.90 30.94 -32.92
C PRO A 184 -3.89 30.89 -34.08
N GLU A 185 -4.44 32.05 -34.48
CA GLU A 185 -5.38 32.20 -35.60
C GLU A 185 -4.81 31.88 -36.99
N LYS A 186 -3.48 31.75 -37.10
CA LYS A 186 -2.80 31.50 -38.37
C LYS A 186 -1.73 30.42 -38.20
N PRO A 187 -1.55 29.54 -39.19
CA PRO A 187 -0.44 28.60 -39.22
C PRO A 187 0.91 29.29 -38.98
N TRP A 188 1.84 28.60 -38.31
CA TRP A 188 3.22 29.06 -38.10
C TRP A 188 3.40 30.33 -37.24
N ARG A 189 2.35 30.86 -36.60
CA ARG A 189 2.46 32.04 -35.71
C ARG A 189 3.18 31.74 -34.40
N LYS A 190 2.93 30.56 -33.80
CA LYS A 190 3.54 30.11 -32.54
C LYS A 190 4.29 28.80 -32.79
N LEU A 191 5.57 28.78 -32.45
CA LEU A 191 6.38 27.57 -32.44
C LEU A 191 6.77 27.19 -31.01
N ALA A 192 6.45 25.96 -30.63
CA ALA A 192 6.93 25.35 -29.39
C ALA A 192 8.18 24.53 -29.67
N ARG A 193 9.28 24.85 -29.00
CA ARG A 193 10.55 24.13 -29.11
C ARG A 193 10.90 23.50 -27.77
N SER A 194 11.15 22.20 -27.77
CA SER A 194 11.73 21.48 -26.62
C SER A 194 13.06 20.85 -27.03
N ARG A 195 13.89 20.51 -26.04
CA ARG A 195 15.12 19.73 -26.25
C ARG A 195 14.88 18.36 -26.90
N LEU A 196 13.66 17.81 -26.84
CA LEU A 196 13.35 16.47 -27.33
C LEU A 196 12.40 16.45 -28.55
N ILE A 197 11.69 17.54 -28.82
CA ILE A 197 10.59 17.57 -29.82
C ILE A 197 10.56 18.94 -30.52
N HIS A 198 10.52 18.95 -31.86
CA HIS A 198 10.02 20.09 -32.64
C HIS A 198 8.54 19.84 -32.94
N ALA A 199 7.64 20.54 -32.25
CA ALA A 199 6.21 20.45 -32.48
C ALA A 199 5.74 21.75 -33.14
N VAL A 200 5.12 21.63 -34.30
CA VAL A 200 4.68 22.73 -35.13
C VAL A 200 3.19 22.58 -35.40
N TRP A 201 2.42 23.68 -35.33
CA TRP A 201 0.99 23.66 -35.59
C TRP A 201 0.70 24.10 -37.02
N GLN A 202 -0.12 23.32 -37.75
CA GLN A 202 -0.61 23.65 -39.10
C GLN A 202 -2.12 23.38 -39.17
N GLU A 203 -2.88 24.30 -39.76
CA GLU A 203 -4.24 24.02 -40.23
C GLU A 203 -4.22 23.70 -41.72
N LEU A 204 -4.87 22.60 -42.08
CA LEU A 204 -5.47 22.36 -43.39
C LEU A 204 -7.00 22.38 -43.16
N LEU A 205 -7.76 22.61 -44.24
CA LEU A 205 -9.17 23.05 -44.29
C LEU A 205 -10.23 22.32 -43.41
N ASP A 206 -9.87 21.32 -42.60
CA ASP A 206 -10.75 20.59 -41.68
C ASP A 206 -10.18 20.44 -40.23
N GLY A 207 -9.36 21.40 -39.77
CA GLY A 207 -9.01 21.55 -38.33
C GLY A 207 -7.52 21.54 -37.98
N CYS A 208 -7.20 22.18 -36.84
CA CYS A 208 -5.86 22.28 -36.25
C CYS A 208 -5.20 20.90 -36.03
N ARG A 209 -4.25 20.50 -36.88
CA ARG A 209 -3.41 19.32 -36.65
C ARG A 209 -2.02 19.71 -36.13
N LEU A 210 -1.65 19.09 -35.02
CA LEU A 210 -0.30 19.17 -34.44
C LEU A 210 0.67 18.33 -35.28
N TYR A 211 1.67 18.96 -35.90
CA TYR A 211 2.76 18.32 -36.62
C TYR A 211 4.01 18.22 -35.75
N ILE A 212 4.32 17.00 -35.31
CA ILE A 212 5.54 16.72 -34.56
C ILE A 212 6.62 16.21 -35.51
N LYS A 213 7.72 16.96 -35.65
CA LYS A 213 8.90 16.55 -36.43
C LYS A 213 10.01 16.13 -35.46
N LEU A 214 10.33 14.84 -35.42
CA LEU A 214 11.41 14.31 -34.59
C LEU A 214 12.74 14.33 -35.38
N PRO A 215 13.86 14.78 -34.77
CA PRO A 215 15.16 14.68 -35.41
C PRO A 215 15.58 13.21 -35.57
N ARG A 216 16.10 12.85 -36.74
CA ARG A 216 16.55 11.47 -37.05
C ARG A 216 17.83 11.04 -36.32
N SER A 217 18.52 11.95 -35.61
CA SER A 217 19.84 11.68 -35.02
C SER A 217 19.78 11.61 -33.49
N GLY A 218 20.32 10.53 -32.91
CA GLY A 218 20.41 10.28 -31.47
C GLY A 218 21.30 11.23 -30.65
N GLN A 219 21.85 12.30 -31.24
CA GLN A 219 22.52 13.38 -30.50
C GLN A 219 21.88 14.74 -30.81
N ILE A 220 21.16 15.28 -29.83
CA ILE A 220 20.50 16.58 -29.93
C ILE A 220 21.44 17.67 -29.39
N ARG A 221 22.28 18.22 -30.26
CA ARG A 221 23.13 19.39 -29.95
C ARG A 221 22.44 20.69 -30.40
N ARG A 222 22.69 21.81 -29.70
CA ARG A 222 22.13 23.15 -30.05
C ARG A 222 22.35 23.53 -31.52
N SER A 223 23.49 23.15 -32.10
CA SER A 223 23.83 23.41 -33.50
C SER A 223 22.93 22.67 -34.49
N VAL A 224 22.52 21.45 -34.18
CA VAL A 224 21.60 20.64 -35.01
C VAL A 224 20.20 21.24 -34.99
N VAL A 225 19.74 21.64 -33.80
CA VAL A 225 18.44 22.31 -33.59
C VAL A 225 18.38 23.63 -34.35
N HIS A 226 19.46 24.42 -34.32
CA HIS A 226 19.52 25.71 -35.03
C HIS A 226 19.50 25.55 -36.55
N LYS A 227 20.24 24.56 -37.09
CA LYS A 227 20.21 24.23 -38.52
C LYS A 227 18.81 23.77 -38.96
N HIS A 228 18.16 22.93 -38.17
CA HIS A 228 16.80 22.46 -38.49
C HIS A 228 15.78 23.60 -38.45
N HIS A 229 15.90 24.51 -37.49
CA HIS A 229 15.03 25.69 -37.41
C HIS A 229 15.22 26.62 -38.61
N LYS A 230 16.47 26.96 -38.97
CA LYS A 230 16.74 27.76 -40.17
C LYS A 230 16.20 27.10 -41.43
N SER A 231 16.41 25.80 -41.59
CA SER A 231 15.85 25.03 -42.71
C SER A 231 14.32 25.13 -42.75
N HIS A 232 13.67 25.12 -41.59
CA HIS A 232 12.21 25.23 -41.49
C HIS A 232 11.72 26.65 -41.85
N GLU A 233 12.40 27.70 -41.39
CA GLU A 233 12.05 29.09 -41.77
C GLU A 233 12.22 29.35 -43.27
N ILE A 234 13.19 28.70 -43.91
CA ILE A 234 13.38 28.78 -45.37
C ILE A 234 12.19 28.14 -46.11
N HIS A 235 11.65 27.02 -45.63
CA HIS A 235 10.58 26.30 -46.32
C HIS A 235 9.18 26.82 -46.00
N HIS A 236 8.95 27.34 -44.79
CA HIS A 236 7.61 27.70 -44.29
C HIS A 236 7.45 29.17 -43.91
N GLY A 237 8.51 29.98 -44.12
CA GLY A 237 8.54 31.39 -43.74
C GLY A 237 8.97 31.62 -42.29
N LYS A 238 9.34 32.87 -41.99
CA LYS A 238 9.78 33.30 -40.64
C LYS A 238 8.61 33.30 -39.66
N THR A 239 8.83 32.73 -38.49
CA THR A 239 7.82 32.71 -37.41
C THR A 239 7.92 33.95 -36.54
N ARG A 240 6.78 34.50 -36.11
CA ARG A 240 6.73 35.75 -35.32
C ARG A 240 7.08 35.55 -33.83
N SER A 241 6.91 34.35 -33.27
CA SER A 241 7.33 34.06 -31.90
C SER A 241 7.81 32.60 -31.73
N SER A 242 8.89 32.45 -30.97
CA SER A 242 9.49 31.15 -30.64
C SER A 242 9.62 30.98 -29.13
N PHE A 243 9.06 29.91 -28.57
CA PHE A 243 9.19 29.58 -27.16
C PHE A 243 10.10 28.37 -26.97
N CYS A 244 11.07 28.48 -26.05
CA CYS A 244 11.90 27.37 -25.61
C CYS A 244 11.29 26.81 -24.31
N GLY A 245 10.57 25.70 -24.40
CA GLY A 245 10.04 25.01 -23.23
C GLY A 245 11.20 24.36 -22.46
N CYS A 246 11.59 24.96 -21.33
CA CYS A 246 12.27 24.22 -20.28
C CYS A 246 11.19 23.44 -19.52
N VAL A 247 11.15 22.11 -19.71
CA VAL A 247 10.45 21.23 -18.79
C VAL A 247 11.23 21.32 -17.46
N ARG A 248 10.64 21.97 -16.45
CA ARG A 248 11.09 21.84 -15.06
C ARG A 248 10.55 20.55 -14.49
#